data_AF-A0A6N2CS02-F1
#
_entry.id   AF-A0A6N2CS02-F1
#
_cell.length_a   1.000
_cell.length_b   1.000
_cell.length_c   1.000
_cell.angle_alpha   90.00
_cell.angle_beta   90.00
_cell.angle_gamma   90.00
#
_symmetry.space_group_name_H-M   'P 1'
#
loop_
_entity.id
_entity.type
_entity.pdbx_description
1 polymer ?
#
loop_
_entity_poly.entity_id
_entity_poly.type
_entity_poly.pdbx_seq_one_letter_code
_entity_poly.pdbx_strand_id
1 'polypeptide(L)'
;MYRFNTLKIIDQKEEDLINSPNPFAVIVHTVFLALKKTKNNEIELLNLKLELAKSLLNKGFEKEKIRAIMNFLRFYVRLKPDISLIFDKKLEALTGKTYPMGIEELILEQERKASEKRGEKRGEKRGEIKRTEEIVLSAFDDGLPLTQIVRITKTSEKDVLKILKVNGRDL
;
A
#
# COMPACT_ATOMS: atom_id res chain seq x y z
N MET A 1 23.98 24.76 13.67
CA MET A 1 23.19 24.16 14.77
C MET A 1 21.82 23.82 14.20
N TYR A 2 21.44 22.54 14.13
CA TYR A 2 20.16 22.12 13.54
C TYR A 2 19.07 22.12 14.61
N ARG A 3 17.90 22.71 14.28
CA ARG A 3 16.71 22.72 15.14
C ARG A 3 15.62 21.94 14.42
N PHE A 4 15.21 20.82 15.01
CA PHE A 4 14.11 20.01 14.48
C PHE A 4 12.78 20.56 14.95
N ASN A 5 11.75 20.41 14.13
CA ASN A 5 10.40 20.79 14.51
C ASN A 5 9.89 19.77 15.54
N THR A 6 9.75 20.19 16.80
CA THR A 6 9.28 19.34 17.90
C THR A 6 7.86 19.74 18.29
N LEU A 7 6.98 18.75 18.48
CA LEU A 7 5.59 18.96 18.87
C LEU A 7 5.35 18.33 20.25
N LYS A 8 4.92 19.15 21.23
CA LYS A 8 4.50 18.65 22.53
C LYS A 8 3.01 18.29 22.49
N ILE A 9 2.72 17.01 22.59
CA ILE A 9 1.37 16.44 22.42
C ILE A 9 0.44 16.89 23.55
N ILE A 10 0.93 16.94 24.79
CA ILE A 10 0.15 17.27 26.00
C ILE A 10 -0.40 18.70 25.96
N ASP A 11 0.26 19.62 25.23
CA ASP A 11 -0.12 21.02 25.16
C ASP A 11 -1.08 21.32 23.98
N GLN A 12 -1.48 20.30 23.21
CA GLN A 12 -2.37 20.46 22.07
C GLN A 12 -3.83 20.65 22.50
N LYS A 13 -4.58 21.44 21.73
CA LYS A 13 -6.04 21.55 21.87
C LYS A 13 -6.71 20.44 21.09
N GLU A 14 -7.67 19.80 21.73
CA GLU A 14 -8.37 18.63 21.18
C GLU A 14 -9.18 18.97 19.92
N GLU A 15 -9.84 20.12 19.95
CA GLU A 15 -10.65 20.67 18.84
C GLU A 15 -9.82 20.88 17.57
N ASP A 16 -8.60 21.40 17.71
CA ASP A 16 -7.69 21.68 16.58
C ASP A 16 -7.25 20.37 15.90
N LEU A 17 -7.08 19.30 16.68
CA LEU A 17 -6.69 17.98 16.16
C LEU A 17 -7.86 17.28 15.46
N ILE A 18 -9.07 17.39 16.03
CA ILE A 18 -10.29 16.80 15.45
C ILE A 18 -10.65 17.48 14.12
N ASN A 19 -10.55 18.80 14.05
CA ASN A 19 -10.93 19.57 12.86
C ASN A 19 -9.83 19.61 11.79
N SER A 20 -8.63 19.14 12.11
CA SER A 20 -7.54 19.15 11.15
C SER A 20 -7.83 18.24 9.94
N PRO A 21 -7.54 18.72 8.71
CA PRO A 21 -7.55 17.88 7.51
C PRO A 21 -6.31 16.97 7.46
N ASN A 22 -5.36 17.12 8.39
CA ASN A 22 -4.12 16.34 8.37
C ASN A 22 -4.37 14.91 8.90
N PRO A 23 -4.04 13.86 8.13
CA PRO A 23 -4.12 12.47 8.62
C PRO A 23 -3.33 12.22 9.91
N PHE A 24 -2.19 12.91 10.10
CA PHE A 24 -1.39 12.81 11.31
C PHE A 24 -2.05 13.44 12.54
N ALA A 25 -3.01 14.35 12.36
CA ALA A 25 -3.74 14.92 13.49
C ALA A 25 -4.58 13.85 14.19
N VAL A 26 -5.13 12.86 13.45
CA VAL A 26 -5.81 11.69 14.03
C VAL A 26 -4.85 10.88 14.89
N ILE A 27 -3.62 10.69 14.44
CA ILE A 27 -2.56 10.01 15.19
C ILE A 27 -2.22 10.79 16.46
N VAL A 28 -1.93 12.09 16.35
CA VAL A 28 -1.59 12.93 17.49
C VAL A 28 -2.74 12.99 18.50
N HIS A 29 -3.99 13.07 18.03
CA HIS A 29 -5.20 13.01 18.86
C HIS A 29 -5.32 11.67 19.59
N THR A 30 -5.03 10.56 18.91
CA THR A 30 -4.98 9.23 19.54
C THR A 30 -3.98 9.19 20.68
N VAL A 31 -2.75 9.66 20.44
CA VAL A 31 -1.69 9.66 21.46
C VAL A 31 -2.05 10.61 22.59
N PHE A 32 -2.59 11.78 22.29
CA PHE A 32 -3.07 12.75 23.27
C PHE A 32 -4.11 12.15 24.21
N LEU A 33 -5.12 11.48 23.65
CA LEU A 33 -6.16 10.81 24.41
C LEU A 33 -5.64 9.63 25.23
N ALA A 34 -4.72 8.84 24.67
CA ALA A 34 -4.06 7.75 25.39
C ALA A 34 -3.21 8.27 26.57
N LEU A 35 -2.55 9.44 26.41
CA LEU A 35 -1.77 10.09 27.46
C LEU A 35 -2.63 10.72 28.56
N LYS A 36 -3.82 11.24 28.21
CA LYS A 36 -4.79 11.79 29.17
C LYS A 36 -5.39 10.74 30.10
N LYS A 37 -5.29 9.45 29.75
CA LYS A 37 -5.89 8.37 30.55
C LYS A 37 -5.09 8.01 31.79
N THR A 38 -5.80 7.81 32.89
CA THR A 38 -5.33 7.07 34.06
C THR A 38 -5.30 5.56 33.77
N LYS A 39 -4.25 4.88 34.22
CA LYS A 39 -3.74 3.57 33.74
C LYS A 39 -4.70 2.35 33.67
N ASN A 40 -5.97 2.44 34.05
CA ASN A 40 -6.76 1.23 34.38
C ASN A 40 -8.13 1.04 33.68
N ASN A 41 -8.55 1.86 32.71
CA ASN A 41 -9.86 1.65 32.04
C ASN A 41 -9.73 1.21 30.57
N GLU A 42 -9.74 -0.11 30.34
CA GLU A 42 -9.64 -0.73 29.01
C GLU A 42 -10.89 -0.54 28.13
N ILE A 43 -12.08 -0.48 28.74
CA ILE A 43 -13.34 -0.29 28.02
C ILE A 43 -13.39 1.10 27.39
N GLU A 44 -12.97 2.11 28.14
CA GLU A 44 -12.82 3.45 27.58
C GLU A 44 -11.79 3.47 26.44
N LEU A 45 -10.75 2.61 26.48
CA LEU A 45 -9.67 2.62 25.47
C LEU A 45 -10.20 2.01 24.17
N LEU A 46 -11.01 0.96 24.30
CA LEU A 46 -11.78 0.38 23.21
C LEU A 46 -12.70 1.43 22.57
N ASN A 47 -13.50 2.15 23.35
CA ASN A 47 -14.43 3.17 22.85
C ASN A 47 -13.68 4.27 22.09
N LEU A 48 -12.57 4.72 22.65
CA LEU A 48 -11.71 5.74 22.04
C LEU A 48 -11.16 5.28 20.69
N LYS A 49 -10.65 4.04 20.63
CA LYS A 49 -10.14 3.44 19.40
C LYS A 49 -11.23 3.35 18.32
N LEU A 50 -12.47 3.08 18.71
CA LEU A 50 -13.62 3.05 17.80
C LEU A 50 -14.03 4.43 17.29
N GLU A 51 -14.05 5.43 18.16
CA GLU A 51 -14.34 6.82 17.75
C GLU A 51 -13.31 7.34 16.76
N LEU A 52 -12.03 7.03 16.97
CA LEU A 52 -10.96 7.35 16.05
C LEU A 52 -11.12 6.65 14.71
N ALA A 53 -11.44 5.34 14.73
CA ALA A 53 -11.69 4.58 13.50
C ALA A 53 -12.89 5.14 12.73
N LYS A 54 -13.97 5.54 13.41
CA LYS A 54 -15.13 6.22 12.80
C LYS A 54 -14.74 7.55 12.18
N SER A 55 -14.06 8.42 12.93
CA SER A 55 -13.61 9.74 12.47
C SER A 55 -12.71 9.62 11.23
N LEU A 56 -11.80 8.64 11.24
CA LEU A 56 -10.92 8.33 10.11
C LEU A 56 -11.70 7.98 8.84
N LEU A 57 -12.69 7.09 8.96
CA LEU A 57 -13.49 6.63 7.83
C LEU A 57 -14.40 7.74 7.27
N ASN A 58 -14.84 8.67 8.12
CA ASN A 58 -15.68 9.79 7.73
C ASN A 58 -14.90 10.94 7.06
N LYS A 59 -13.60 11.08 7.30
CA LYS A 59 -12.76 12.18 6.78
C LYS A 59 -12.42 12.10 5.29
N GLY A 60 -12.89 11.08 4.56
CA GLY A 60 -12.74 10.99 3.11
C GLY A 60 -11.29 10.82 2.62
N PHE A 61 -10.38 10.33 3.48
CA PHE A 61 -8.99 10.10 3.10
C PHE A 61 -8.84 9.03 2.01
N GLU A 62 -7.76 9.13 1.23
CA GLU A 62 -7.38 8.06 0.29
C GLU A 62 -7.19 6.72 1.04
N LYS A 63 -7.56 5.62 0.39
CA LYS A 63 -7.55 4.27 0.98
C LYS A 63 -6.21 3.90 1.61
N GLU A 64 -5.10 4.31 1.01
CA GLU A 64 -3.74 4.03 1.51
C GLU A 64 -3.45 4.74 2.84
N LYS A 65 -3.89 6.00 2.98
CA LYS A 65 -3.74 6.78 4.22
C LYS A 65 -4.60 6.21 5.35
N ILE A 66 -5.85 5.83 5.02
CA ILE A 66 -6.74 5.13 5.95
C ILE A 66 -6.07 3.85 6.46
N ARG A 67 -5.47 3.05 5.56
CA ARG A 67 -4.76 1.82 5.91
C ARG A 67 -3.58 2.09 6.86
N ALA A 68 -2.74 3.07 6.56
CA ALA A 68 -1.58 3.40 7.40
C ALA A 68 -1.99 3.82 8.82
N ILE A 69 -3.04 4.63 8.96
CA ILE A 69 -3.50 5.11 10.27
C ILE A 69 -4.21 4.00 11.04
N MET A 70 -4.96 3.13 10.37
CA MET A 70 -5.58 1.97 11.01
C MET A 70 -4.52 1.00 11.56
N ASN A 71 -3.42 0.81 10.84
CA ASN A 71 -2.28 0.02 11.31
C ASN A 71 -1.64 0.64 12.56
N PHE A 72 -1.47 1.96 12.57
CA PHE A 72 -0.97 2.67 13.74
C PHE A 72 -1.88 2.46 14.95
N LEU A 73 -3.21 2.63 14.80
CA LEU A 73 -4.17 2.39 15.87
C LEU A 73 -4.07 0.96 16.41
N ARG A 74 -3.87 -0.04 15.55
CA ARG A 74 -3.75 -1.45 15.96
C ARG A 74 -2.51 -1.69 16.84
N PHE A 75 -1.32 -1.32 16.36
CA PHE A 75 -0.06 -1.70 16.99
C PHE A 75 0.40 -0.76 18.11
N TYR A 76 0.07 0.53 17.99
CA TYR A 76 0.52 1.54 18.96
C TYR A 76 -0.38 1.54 20.21
N VAL A 77 -1.69 1.37 20.03
CA VAL A 77 -2.65 1.29 21.15
C VAL A 77 -2.94 -0.17 21.46
N ARG A 78 -2.10 -0.76 22.32
CA ARG A 78 -2.23 -2.16 22.76
C ARG A 78 -3.48 -2.32 23.65
N LEU A 79 -4.35 -3.25 23.25
CA LEU A 79 -5.49 -3.73 24.03
C LEU A 79 -5.19 -5.14 24.53
N LYS A 80 -5.82 -5.57 25.62
CA LYS A 80 -5.84 -7.00 25.97
C LYS A 80 -6.48 -7.83 24.85
N PRO A 81 -6.08 -9.11 24.70
CA PRO A 81 -6.59 -9.98 23.64
C PRO A 81 -8.12 -9.99 23.53
N ASP A 82 -8.81 -10.14 24.67
CA ASP A 82 -10.28 -10.21 24.72
C ASP A 82 -10.95 -8.91 24.24
N ILE A 83 -10.39 -7.76 24.62
CA ILE A 83 -10.89 -6.44 24.25
C ILE A 83 -10.56 -6.11 22.79
N SER A 84 -9.43 -6.59 22.27
CA SER A 84 -9.08 -6.47 20.85
C SER A 84 -10.11 -7.21 19.98
N LEU A 85 -10.54 -8.40 20.40
CA LEU A 85 -11.56 -9.16 19.67
C LEU A 85 -12.91 -8.40 19.60
N ILE A 86 -13.27 -7.70 20.68
CA ILE A 86 -14.47 -6.84 20.71
C ILE A 86 -14.31 -5.64 19.77
N PHE A 87 -13.11 -5.06 19.70
CA PHE A 87 -12.81 -3.98 18.75
C PHE A 87 -13.02 -4.42 17.30
N ASP A 88 -12.48 -5.57 16.92
CA ASP A 88 -12.55 -6.09 15.56
C ASP A 88 -14.01 -6.36 15.14
N LYS A 89 -14.81 -7.01 16.01
CA LYS A 89 -16.25 -7.22 15.77
C LYS A 89 -17.03 -5.91 15.58
N LYS A 90 -16.73 -4.89 16.39
CA LYS A 90 -17.38 -3.58 16.27
C LYS A 90 -16.96 -2.84 15.00
N LEU A 91 -15.73 -3.05 14.52
CA LEU A 91 -15.24 -2.47 13.28
C LEU A 91 -15.84 -3.13 12.03
N GLU A 92 -16.03 -4.45 12.06
CA GLU A 92 -16.76 -5.20 11.02
C GLU A 92 -18.18 -4.65 10.86
N ALA A 93 -18.91 -4.50 11.97
CA ALA A 93 -20.25 -3.93 11.99
C ALA A 93 -20.29 -2.50 11.42
N LEU A 94 -19.25 -1.70 11.66
CA LEU A 94 -19.14 -0.34 11.15
C LEU A 94 -18.89 -0.29 9.63
N THR A 95 -18.11 -1.23 9.11
CA THR A 95 -17.62 -1.20 7.72
C THR A 95 -18.44 -2.06 6.78
N GLY A 96 -19.37 -2.88 7.30
CA GLY A 96 -20.23 -3.78 6.52
C GLY A 96 -19.45 -4.89 5.80
N LYS A 97 -18.19 -5.12 6.18
CA LYS A 97 -17.35 -6.17 5.61
C LYS A 97 -17.08 -7.21 6.67
N THR A 98 -17.41 -8.45 6.34
CA THR A 98 -17.03 -9.61 7.14
C THR A 98 -15.54 -9.84 6.96
N TYR A 99 -14.77 -9.57 8.00
CA TYR A 99 -13.35 -9.91 8.02
C TYR A 99 -13.19 -11.13 8.91
N PRO A 100 -13.19 -12.36 8.37
CA PRO A 100 -13.25 -13.58 9.18
C PRO A 100 -12.12 -13.71 10.22
N MET A 101 -11.06 -12.89 10.15
CA MET A 101 -9.97 -12.79 11.13
C MET A 101 -9.41 -11.36 11.34
N GLY A 102 -10.18 -10.29 11.06
CA GLY A 102 -9.78 -8.90 11.38
C GLY A 102 -8.88 -8.17 10.35
N ILE A 103 -8.30 -7.04 10.77
CA ILE A 103 -7.59 -6.04 9.92
C ILE A 103 -6.31 -6.59 9.28
N GLU A 104 -5.69 -7.61 9.88
CA GLU A 104 -4.45 -8.22 9.39
C GLU A 104 -4.65 -8.97 8.07
N GLU A 105 -5.79 -9.64 7.90
CA GLU A 105 -6.14 -10.31 6.65
C GLU A 105 -6.46 -9.30 5.54
N LEU A 106 -7.04 -8.13 5.87
CA LEU A 106 -7.22 -7.03 4.91
C LEU A 106 -5.86 -6.54 4.37
N ILE A 107 -4.82 -6.56 5.19
CA ILE A 107 -3.46 -6.15 4.82
C ILE A 107 -2.82 -7.23 3.94
N LEU A 108 -2.88 -8.49 4.36
CA LEU A 108 -2.38 -9.65 3.62
C LEU A 108 -3.07 -9.78 2.26
N GLU A 109 -4.39 -9.62 2.19
CA GLU A 109 -5.14 -9.73 0.94
C GLU A 109 -4.79 -8.59 -0.03
N GLN A 110 -4.54 -7.38 0.47
CA GLN A 110 -4.06 -6.28 -0.37
C GLN A 110 -2.63 -6.48 -0.85
N GLU A 111 -1.74 -7.04 -0.02
CA GLU A 111 -0.38 -7.42 -0.44
C GLU A 111 -0.41 -8.54 -1.47
N ARG A 112 -1.31 -9.52 -1.30
CA ARG A 112 -1.57 -10.60 -2.25
C ARG A 112 -2.02 -10.03 -3.59
N LYS A 113 -3.04 -9.16 -3.61
CA LYS A 113 -3.55 -8.49 -4.82
C LYS A 113 -2.50 -7.61 -5.50
N ALA A 114 -1.71 -6.86 -4.73
CA ALA A 114 -0.62 -6.04 -5.27
C ALA A 114 0.50 -6.92 -5.87
N SER A 115 0.80 -8.05 -5.23
CA SER A 115 1.81 -9.01 -5.70
C SER A 115 1.35 -9.74 -6.96
N GLU A 116 0.08 -10.16 -7.02
CA GLU A 116 -0.53 -10.74 -8.22
C GLU A 116 -0.47 -9.76 -9.39
N LYS A 117 -0.93 -8.51 -9.21
CA LYS A 117 -0.91 -7.48 -10.25
C LYS A 117 0.51 -7.13 -10.71
N ARG A 118 1.49 -7.16 -9.81
CA ARG A 118 2.91 -6.99 -10.16
C ARG A 118 3.45 -8.21 -10.92
N GLY A 119 3.04 -9.41 -10.53
CA GLY A 119 3.38 -10.66 -11.20
C GLY A 119 2.83 -10.70 -12.63
N GLU A 120 1.57 -10.35 -12.81
CA GLU A 120 0.89 -10.27 -14.10
C GLU A 120 1.59 -9.27 -15.03
N LYS A 121 1.81 -8.02 -14.59
CA LYS A 121 2.54 -7.01 -15.38
C LYS A 121 3.97 -7.43 -15.74
N ARG A 122 4.65 -8.14 -14.83
CA ARG A 122 6.01 -8.67 -15.10
C ARG A 122 5.95 -9.82 -16.10
N GLY A 123 4.94 -10.68 -16.01
CA GLY A 123 4.70 -11.78 -16.93
C GLY A 123 4.40 -11.28 -18.34
N GLU A 124 3.49 -10.31 -18.47
CA GLU A 124 3.12 -9.67 -19.73
C GLU A 124 4.33 -9.04 -20.41
N LYS A 125 5.08 -8.18 -19.70
CA LYS A 125 6.31 -7.58 -20.23
C LYS A 125 7.36 -8.61 -20.64
N ARG A 126 7.54 -9.69 -19.86
CA ARG A 126 8.46 -10.77 -20.20
C ARG A 126 7.99 -11.52 -21.46
N GLY A 127 6.69 -11.72 -21.61
CA GLY A 127 6.09 -12.34 -22.79
C GLY A 127 6.27 -11.48 -24.05
N GLU A 128 6.06 -10.17 -23.94
CA GLU A 128 6.28 -9.22 -25.04
C GLU A 128 7.74 -9.20 -25.50
N ILE A 129 8.69 -9.17 -24.56
CA ILE A 129 10.12 -9.20 -24.87
C ILE A 129 10.48 -10.52 -25.56
N LYS A 130 10.08 -11.66 -25.00
CA LYS A 130 10.37 -12.98 -25.60
C LYS A 130 9.78 -13.12 -27.01
N ARG A 131 8.53 -12.70 -27.20
CA ARG A 131 7.89 -12.71 -28.51
C ARG A 131 8.63 -11.82 -29.51
N THR A 132 9.09 -10.66 -29.06
CA THR A 132 9.89 -9.75 -29.90
C THR A 132 11.22 -10.39 -30.27
N GLU A 133 11.91 -11.02 -29.31
CA GLU A 133 13.15 -11.77 -29.56
C GLU A 133 12.92 -12.91 -30.56
N GLU A 134 11.87 -13.72 -30.39
CA GLU A 134 11.52 -14.81 -31.32
C GLU A 134 11.26 -14.30 -32.74
N ILE A 135 10.51 -13.20 -32.90
CA ILE A 135 10.23 -12.61 -34.22
C ILE A 135 11.50 -12.05 -34.86
N VAL A 136 12.36 -11.38 -34.09
CA VAL A 136 13.66 -10.86 -34.58
C VAL A 136 14.52 -12.02 -35.07
N LEU A 137 14.60 -13.10 -34.28
CA LEU A 137 15.38 -14.27 -34.60
C LEU A 137 14.83 -14.98 -35.86
N SER A 138 13.54 -15.28 -35.90
CA SER A 138 12.95 -15.97 -37.07
C SER A 138 13.07 -15.14 -38.35
N ALA A 139 12.79 -13.83 -38.30
CA ALA A 139 12.89 -12.96 -39.46
C ALA A 139 14.34 -12.82 -39.95
N PHE A 140 15.32 -12.85 -39.05
CA PHE A 140 16.74 -12.84 -39.42
C PHE A 140 17.15 -14.16 -40.08
N ASP A 141 16.71 -15.31 -39.54
CA ASP A 141 16.99 -16.63 -40.12
C ASP A 141 16.36 -16.78 -41.52
N ASP A 142 15.18 -16.18 -41.72
CA ASP A 142 14.48 -16.11 -43.00
C ASP A 142 15.14 -15.14 -44.00
N GLY A 143 16.24 -14.47 -43.61
CA GLY A 143 17.01 -13.58 -44.47
C GLY A 143 16.38 -12.20 -44.70
N LEU A 144 15.43 -11.77 -43.86
CA LEU A 144 14.84 -10.44 -44.00
C LEU A 144 15.89 -9.36 -43.68
N PRO A 145 15.92 -8.26 -44.45
CA PRO A 145 16.82 -7.15 -44.16
C PRO A 145 16.44 -6.46 -42.84
N LEU A 146 17.45 -6.02 -42.09
CA LEU A 146 17.32 -5.33 -40.80
C LEU A 146 16.25 -4.23 -40.78
N THR A 147 16.17 -3.44 -41.85
CA THR A 147 15.21 -2.35 -42.00
C THR A 147 13.75 -2.84 -41.96
N GLN A 148 13.47 -4.05 -42.46
CA GLN A 148 12.15 -4.67 -42.38
C GLN A 148 11.87 -5.24 -40.99
N ILE A 149 12.86 -5.84 -40.33
CA ILE A 149 12.73 -6.40 -38.97
C ILE A 149 12.40 -5.30 -37.96
N VAL A 150 13.10 -4.16 -38.05
CA VAL A 150 12.86 -2.95 -37.25
C VAL A 150 11.44 -2.42 -37.45
N ARG A 151 10.97 -2.40 -38.71
CA ARG A 151 9.62 -1.96 -39.04
C ARG A 151 8.53 -2.89 -38.49
N ILE A 152 8.74 -4.21 -38.55
CA ILE A 152 7.79 -5.23 -38.08
C ILE A 152 7.70 -5.22 -36.55
N THR A 153 8.84 -5.17 -35.87
CA THR A 153 8.93 -5.23 -34.41
C THR A 153 8.70 -3.89 -33.74
N LYS A 154 8.76 -2.79 -34.51
CA LYS A 154 8.65 -1.40 -34.02
C LYS A 154 9.65 -1.09 -32.90
N THR A 155 10.82 -1.73 -32.95
CA THR A 155 11.92 -1.53 -32.00
C THR A 155 13.05 -0.73 -32.63
N SER A 156 14.07 -0.33 -31.87
CA SER A 156 15.22 0.37 -32.45
C SER A 156 16.21 -0.60 -33.11
N GLU A 157 16.92 -0.18 -34.16
CA GLU A 157 18.01 -0.97 -34.78
C GLU A 157 19.02 -1.45 -33.74
N LYS A 158 19.35 -0.61 -32.76
CA LYS A 158 20.27 -0.95 -31.67
C LYS A 158 19.77 -2.12 -30.81
N ASP A 159 18.47 -2.19 -30.56
CA ASP A 159 17.88 -3.27 -29.76
C ASP A 159 17.82 -4.59 -30.55
N VAL A 160 17.48 -4.53 -31.84
CA VAL A 160 17.53 -5.68 -32.76
C VAL A 160 18.95 -6.25 -32.84
N LEU A 161 19.96 -5.40 -33.05
CA LEU A 161 21.37 -5.81 -33.10
C LEU A 161 21.83 -6.44 -31.78
N LYS A 162 21.37 -5.91 -30.65
CA LYS A 162 21.69 -6.46 -29.33
C LYS A 162 21.09 -7.86 -29.14
N ILE A 163 19.85 -8.08 -29.58
CA ILE A 163 19.17 -9.38 -29.53
C ILE A 163 19.93 -10.41 -30.39
N LEU A 164 20.30 -10.05 -31.62
CA LEU A 164 21.03 -10.93 -32.53
C LEU A 164 22.42 -11.31 -31.96
N LYS A 165 23.17 -10.32 -31.46
CA LYS A 165 24.49 -10.53 -30.87
C LYS A 165 24.47 -11.41 -29.61
N VAL A 166 23.48 -11.22 -28.73
CA VAL A 166 23.32 -12.04 -27.52
C VAL A 166 23.00 -13.50 -27.86
N ASN A 167 22.35 -13.74 -29.01
CA ASN A 167 21.98 -15.06 -29.49
C ASN A 167 22.98 -15.64 -30.52
N GLY A 168 24.18 -15.08 -30.63
CA GLY A 168 25.26 -15.63 -31.46
C GLY A 168 25.04 -15.50 -32.97
N ARG A 169 24.19 -14.57 -33.41
CA ARG A 169 23.97 -14.24 -34.82
C ARG A 169 24.69 -12.96 -35.13
N ASP A 170 25.89 -13.12 -35.66
CA ASP A 170 26.68 -12.01 -36.17
C ASP A 170 26.20 -11.65 -37.58
N LEU A 171 26.05 -10.35 -37.81
CA LEU A 171 25.75 -9.74 -39.10
C LEU A 171 27.01 -9.53 -39.93
#